data_AF-A0A7S1X1L5-F1
#
_entry.id   AF-A0A7S1X1L5-F1
#
_cell.length_a   1.000
_cell.length_b   1.000
_cell.length_c   1.000
_cell.angle_alpha   90.00
_cell.angle_beta   90.00
_cell.angle_gamma   90.00
#
_symmetry.space_group_name_H-M   'P 1'
#
loop_
_entity.id
_entity.type
_entity.pdbx_description
1 polymer ?
#
loop_
_entity_poly.entity_id
_entity_poly.type
_entity_poly.pdbx_seq_one_letter_code
_entity_poly.pdbx_strand_id
1 'polypeptide(L)'
;KDACWQAFCILHDCPGADMMFVESVIGRLLMMGLFYVGVFILAVFLGVMADEVRTRIDMVKDSNLRVLENDHNVIIGWSRLSIPLLQQAEALACDIPDCTWRRPIVMLLRNAEERDLAAQEIAYSLPNTSLQIILRTGQPTKLSDLGRVRAGQAQTVVYLDPDHVEDYQEFSVYKAAATLALVALRI
;
A
#
# COMPACT_ATOMS: atom_id res chain seq x y z
N LYS A 1 -10.41 32.25 -40.09
CA LYS A 1 -10.92 32.03 -38.70
C LYS A 1 -11.68 30.70 -38.65
N ASP A 2 -12.51 30.44 -39.65
CA ASP A 2 -13.25 29.18 -39.79
C ASP A 2 -12.35 27.94 -39.94
N ALA A 3 -11.19 28.06 -40.60
CA ALA A 3 -10.24 26.96 -40.75
C ALA A 3 -9.64 26.47 -39.41
N CYS A 4 -9.39 27.37 -38.45
CA CYS A 4 -8.91 26.96 -37.11
C CYS A 4 -10.01 26.26 -36.31
N TRP A 5 -11.25 26.73 -36.44
CA TRP A 5 -12.39 26.10 -35.79
C TRP A 5 -12.69 24.72 -36.38
N GLN A 6 -12.64 24.60 -37.71
CA GLN A 6 -12.77 23.30 -38.39
C GLN A 6 -11.66 22.33 -38.01
N ALA A 7 -10.41 22.79 -37.93
CA ALA A 7 -9.31 21.96 -37.47
C ALA A 7 -9.52 21.48 -36.02
N PHE A 8 -10.06 22.34 -35.15
CA PHE A 8 -10.38 21.99 -33.77
C PHE A 8 -11.53 20.97 -33.66
N CYS A 9 -12.61 21.13 -34.43
CA CYS A 9 -13.72 20.17 -34.46
C CYS A 9 -13.26 18.80 -34.99
N ILE A 10 -12.49 18.76 -36.08
CA ILE A 10 -11.96 17.52 -36.65
C ILE A 10 -11.00 16.80 -35.69
N LEU A 11 -10.31 17.54 -34.83
CA LEU A 11 -9.43 16.96 -33.80
C LEU A 11 -10.22 16.25 -32.68
N HIS A 12 -11.45 16.68 -32.40
CA HIS A 12 -12.24 16.23 -31.25
C HIS A 12 -13.52 15.44 -31.58
N ASP A 13 -13.99 15.44 -32.83
CA ASP A 13 -15.15 14.66 -33.27
C ASP A 13 -14.83 13.17 -33.49
N CYS A 14 -15.89 12.34 -33.45
CA CYS A 14 -15.80 10.90 -33.69
C CYS A 14 -15.30 10.63 -35.12
N PRO A 15 -14.27 9.79 -35.32
CA PRO A 15 -13.37 9.93 -36.46
C PRO A 15 -13.95 9.37 -37.76
N GLY A 16 -13.78 10.12 -38.85
CA GLY A 16 -13.92 9.62 -40.23
C GLY A 16 -15.09 10.18 -41.04
N ALA A 17 -16.04 10.88 -40.43
CA ALA A 17 -17.23 11.38 -41.13
C ALA A 17 -16.89 12.47 -42.18
N ASP A 18 -15.97 13.37 -41.87
CA ASP A 18 -15.65 14.52 -42.73
C ASP A 18 -14.43 14.30 -43.64
N MET A 19 -13.70 13.19 -43.47
CA MET A 19 -12.52 12.87 -44.28
C MET A 19 -12.87 12.49 -45.74
N MET A 20 -14.15 12.23 -46.02
CA MET A 20 -14.63 11.77 -47.32
C MET A 20 -14.81 12.91 -48.34
N PHE A 21 -14.88 14.18 -47.90
CA PHE A 21 -15.21 15.32 -48.77
C PHE A 21 -13.99 16.09 -49.30
N VAL A 22 -12.76 15.67 -48.99
CA VAL A 22 -11.53 16.32 -49.49
C VAL A 22 -11.06 15.64 -50.78
N GLU A 23 -11.14 16.37 -51.89
CA GLU A 23 -10.77 15.87 -53.23
C GLU A 23 -9.24 15.78 -53.45
N SER A 24 -8.45 16.57 -52.71
CA SER A 24 -6.98 16.62 -52.90
C SER A 24 -6.21 15.60 -52.06
N VAL A 25 -5.21 14.94 -52.67
CA VAL A 25 -4.34 13.96 -52.00
C VAL A 25 -3.51 14.61 -50.88
N ILE A 26 -3.05 15.84 -51.09
CA ILE A 26 -2.28 16.60 -50.09
C ILE A 26 -3.16 16.91 -48.87
N GLY A 27 -4.42 17.30 -49.08
CA GLY A 27 -5.37 17.52 -47.99
C GLY A 27 -5.63 16.25 -47.16
N ARG A 28 -5.75 15.09 -47.81
CA ARG A 28 -5.91 13.80 -47.12
C ARG A 28 -4.71 13.44 -46.25
N LEU A 29 -3.48 13.64 -46.75
CA LEU A 29 -2.27 13.40 -45.97
C LEU A 29 -2.16 14.34 -44.76
N LEU A 30 -2.53 15.61 -44.93
CA LEU A 30 -2.57 16.58 -43.83
C LEU A 30 -3.59 16.18 -42.76
N MET A 31 -4.79 15.75 -43.16
CA MET A 31 -5.82 15.27 -42.23
C MET A 31 -5.37 14.01 -41.49
N MET A 32 -4.71 13.07 -42.18
CA MET A 32 -4.19 11.86 -41.56
C MET A 32 -3.07 12.16 -40.55
N GLY A 33 -2.20 13.13 -40.87
CA GLY A 33 -1.20 13.64 -39.93
C GLY A 33 -1.84 14.27 -38.70
N LEU A 34 -2.86 15.12 -38.89
CA LEU A 34 -3.58 15.77 -37.79
C LEU A 34 -4.29 14.75 -36.89
N PHE A 35 -4.84 13.68 -37.47
CA PHE A 35 -5.43 12.56 -36.71
C PHE A 35 -4.41 11.88 -35.81
N TYR A 36 -3.24 11.49 -36.34
CA TYR A 36 -2.22 10.85 -35.52
C TYR A 36 -1.73 11.76 -34.40
N VAL A 37 -1.62 13.06 -34.65
CA VAL A 37 -1.27 14.04 -33.63
C VAL A 37 -2.36 14.14 -32.55
N GLY A 38 -3.65 14.19 -32.93
CA GLY A 38 -4.76 14.22 -31.98
C GLY A 38 -4.82 12.98 -31.09
N VAL A 39 -4.73 11.80 -31.69
CA VAL A 39 -4.70 10.52 -30.94
C VAL A 39 -3.47 10.44 -30.04
N PHE A 40 -2.31 10.90 -30.52
CA PHE A 40 -1.07 10.90 -29.74
C PHE A 40 -1.19 11.80 -28.52
N ILE A 41 -1.72 13.03 -28.67
CA ILE A 41 -1.94 13.95 -27.54
C ILE A 41 -2.93 13.35 -26.54
N LEU A 42 -4.02 12.75 -27.01
CA LEU A 42 -5.00 12.09 -26.14
C LEU A 42 -4.36 10.92 -25.37
N ALA A 43 -3.54 10.11 -26.02
CA ALA A 43 -2.85 8.99 -25.39
C ALA A 43 -1.89 9.45 -24.28
N VAL A 44 -1.10 10.50 -24.53
CA VAL A 44 -0.21 11.08 -23.53
C VAL A 44 -1.01 11.64 -22.35
N PHE A 45 -2.09 12.37 -22.61
CA PHE A 45 -2.95 12.93 -21.57
C PHE A 45 -3.58 11.84 -20.69
N LEU A 46 -4.12 10.78 -21.29
CA LEU A 46 -4.65 9.62 -20.56
C LEU A 46 -3.57 8.92 -19.74
N GLY A 47 -2.34 8.84 -20.24
CA GLY A 47 -1.21 8.29 -19.50
C GLY A 47 -0.92 9.06 -18.21
N VAL A 48 -0.82 10.39 -18.30
CA VAL A 48 -0.58 11.27 -17.14
C VAL A 48 -1.75 11.21 -16.15
N MET A 49 -2.98 11.28 -16.65
CA MET A 49 -4.18 11.20 -15.80
C MET A 49 -4.28 9.86 -15.07
N ALA A 50 -3.98 8.75 -15.74
CA ALA A 50 -4.00 7.43 -15.12
C ALA A 50 -2.96 7.32 -14.00
N ASP A 51 -1.78 7.91 -14.17
CA ASP A 51 -0.72 7.91 -13.16
C ASP A 51 -1.11 8.72 -11.90
N GLU A 52 -1.69 9.91 -12.10
CA GLU A 52 -2.20 10.73 -10.99
C GLU A 52 -3.32 10.01 -10.22
N VAL A 53 -4.26 9.38 -10.92
CA VAL A 53 -5.34 8.59 -10.31
C VAL A 53 -4.78 7.40 -9.51
N ARG A 54 -3.80 6.67 -10.07
CA ARG A 54 -3.13 5.56 -9.35
C ARG A 54 -2.47 6.04 -8.07
N THR A 55 -1.74 7.14 -8.14
CA THR A 55 -1.08 7.75 -6.97
C THR A 55 -2.08 8.11 -5.87
N ARG A 56 -3.22 8.70 -6.23
CA ARG A 56 -4.28 9.02 -5.27
C ARG A 56 -4.90 7.77 -4.64
N ILE A 57 -5.09 6.71 -5.42
CA ILE A 57 -5.63 5.44 -4.92
C ILE A 57 -4.64 4.79 -3.95
N ASP A 58 -3.35 4.78 -4.27
CA ASP A 58 -2.32 4.20 -3.41
C ASP A 58 -2.19 4.98 -2.09
N MET A 59 -2.29 6.32 -2.13
CA MET A 59 -2.38 7.16 -0.92
C MET A 59 -3.58 6.82 -0.02
N VAL A 60 -4.73 6.44 -0.61
CA VAL A 60 -5.93 6.06 0.15
C VAL A 60 -5.80 4.65 0.72
N LYS A 61 -5.17 3.71 -0.01
CA LYS A 61 -4.81 2.39 0.54
C LYS A 61 -3.87 2.50 1.73
N ASP A 62 -3.03 3.53 1.75
CA ASP A 62 -2.15 3.86 2.87
C ASP A 62 -2.83 4.63 4.00
N SER A 63 -4.17 4.60 4.08
CA SER A 63 -4.94 5.15 5.19
C SER A 63 -4.52 4.51 6.52
N ASN A 64 -3.50 5.12 7.12
CA ASN A 64 -2.85 4.70 8.35
C ASN A 64 -3.62 5.30 9.52
N LEU A 65 -4.89 4.93 9.62
CA LEU A 65 -5.79 5.35 10.68
C LEU A 65 -5.45 4.64 11.99
N ARG A 66 -5.84 5.27 13.09
CA ARG A 66 -5.70 4.71 14.43
C ARG A 66 -6.46 3.39 14.55
N VAL A 67 -5.78 2.37 15.05
CA VAL A 67 -6.39 1.09 15.39
C VAL A 67 -7.40 1.32 16.51
N LEU A 68 -8.62 0.81 16.33
CA LEU A 68 -9.72 0.93 17.31
C LEU A 68 -9.78 -0.25 18.28
N GLU A 69 -9.05 -1.32 17.99
CA GLU A 69 -8.92 -2.50 18.84
C GLU A 69 -8.27 -2.14 20.18
N ASN A 70 -8.77 -2.77 21.23
CA ASN A 70 -8.15 -2.77 22.55
C ASN A 70 -7.73 -4.21 22.85
N ASP A 71 -6.73 -4.38 23.71
CA ASP A 71 -6.44 -5.70 24.28
C ASP A 71 -5.93 -6.72 23.23
N HIS A 72 -5.40 -6.21 22.11
CA HIS A 72 -4.90 -6.98 20.96
C HIS A 72 -3.42 -7.36 21.09
N ASN A 73 -2.93 -8.19 20.15
CA ASN A 73 -1.52 -8.53 20.06
C ASN A 73 -0.84 -7.62 19.05
N VAL A 74 0.35 -7.10 19.37
CA VAL A 74 1.13 -6.26 18.46
C VAL A 74 2.43 -6.98 18.10
N ILE A 75 2.69 -7.15 16.81
CA ILE A 75 3.98 -7.63 16.30
C ILE A 75 4.68 -6.47 15.61
N ILE A 76 5.90 -6.18 16.01
CA ILE A 76 6.71 -5.09 15.47
C ILE A 76 7.82 -5.69 14.62
N GLY A 77 7.87 -5.28 13.35
CA GLY A 77 8.85 -5.76 12.37
C GLY A 77 8.38 -6.98 11.58
N TRP A 78 9.08 -7.23 10.47
CA TRP A 78 8.94 -8.42 9.65
C TRP A 78 10.30 -9.10 9.47
N SER A 79 10.28 -10.42 9.59
CA SER A 79 11.43 -11.33 9.49
C SER A 79 10.93 -12.71 9.01
N ARG A 80 11.85 -13.59 8.62
CA ARG A 80 11.59 -15.03 8.38
C ARG A 80 10.84 -15.72 9.52
N LEU A 81 10.93 -15.22 10.75
CA LEU A 81 10.23 -15.78 11.91
C LEU A 81 8.74 -15.39 11.97
N SER A 82 8.30 -14.39 11.19
CA SER A 82 6.92 -13.89 11.24
C SER A 82 5.90 -14.94 10.81
N ILE A 83 6.14 -15.62 9.69
CA ILE A 83 5.24 -16.67 9.18
C ILE A 83 5.16 -17.86 10.15
N PRO A 84 6.27 -18.45 10.62
CA PRO A 84 6.23 -19.49 11.65
C PRO A 84 5.50 -19.06 12.93
N LEU A 85 5.69 -17.81 13.38
CA LEU A 85 4.99 -17.28 14.55
C LEU A 85 3.48 -17.19 14.33
N LEU A 86 3.04 -16.74 13.15
CA LEU A 86 1.62 -16.68 12.81
C LEU A 86 1.00 -18.08 12.73
N GLN A 87 1.71 -19.06 12.17
CA GLN A 87 1.27 -20.47 12.13
C GLN A 87 1.14 -21.06 13.54
N GLN A 88 2.09 -20.77 14.43
CA GLN A 88 2.01 -21.18 15.82
C GLN A 88 0.85 -20.52 16.55
N ALA A 89 0.66 -19.20 16.35
CA ALA A 89 -0.45 -18.45 16.92
C ALA A 89 -1.81 -19.01 16.47
N GLU A 90 -1.92 -19.41 15.20
CA GLU A 90 -3.12 -20.04 14.65
C GLU A 90 -3.39 -21.41 15.31
N ALA A 91 -2.38 -22.27 15.41
CA ALA A 91 -2.52 -23.57 16.07
C ALA A 91 -2.99 -23.40 17.53
N LEU A 92 -2.37 -22.47 18.26
CA LEU A 92 -2.75 -22.11 19.64
C LEU A 92 -4.18 -21.57 19.76
N ALA A 93 -4.62 -20.77 18.78
CA ALA A 93 -5.97 -20.20 18.77
C ALA A 93 -7.05 -21.24 18.45
N CYS A 94 -6.72 -22.29 17.68
CA CYS A 94 -7.61 -23.40 17.39
C CYS A 94 -7.76 -24.37 18.58
N ASP A 95 -6.66 -24.65 19.28
CA ASP A 95 -6.65 -25.64 20.38
C ASP A 95 -7.24 -25.09 21.69
N ILE A 96 -7.02 -23.80 21.99
CA ILE A 96 -7.37 -23.20 23.29
C ILE A 96 -8.42 -22.09 23.10
N PRO A 97 -9.65 -22.26 23.63
CA PRO A 97 -10.75 -21.31 23.41
C PRO A 97 -10.47 -19.87 23.85
N ASP A 98 -9.75 -19.70 24.97
CA ASP A 98 -9.40 -18.41 25.60
C ASP A 98 -7.93 -18.01 25.36
N CYS A 99 -7.32 -18.46 24.25
CA CYS A 99 -5.95 -18.10 23.95
C CYS A 99 -5.79 -16.60 23.70
N THR A 100 -4.72 -16.01 24.24
CA THR A 100 -4.34 -14.60 23.99
C THR A 100 -4.16 -14.34 22.49
N TRP A 101 -3.67 -15.32 21.74
CA TRP A 101 -3.41 -15.23 20.30
C TRP A 101 -4.65 -15.29 19.41
N ARG A 102 -5.83 -15.60 19.97
CA ARG A 102 -7.10 -15.55 19.24
C ARG A 102 -7.58 -14.11 18.98
N ARG A 103 -7.08 -13.16 19.78
CA ARG A 103 -7.35 -11.72 19.63
C ARG A 103 -6.68 -11.18 18.35
N PRO A 104 -7.18 -10.08 17.78
CA PRO A 104 -6.61 -9.51 16.56
C PRO A 104 -5.11 -9.23 16.71
N ILE A 105 -4.36 -9.51 15.65
CA ILE A 105 -2.91 -9.31 15.59
C ILE A 105 -2.66 -8.09 14.71
N VAL A 106 -2.07 -7.05 15.29
CA VAL A 106 -1.68 -5.83 14.59
C VAL A 106 -0.18 -5.88 14.32
N MET A 107 0.21 -5.89 13.06
CA MET A 107 1.62 -5.86 12.67
C MET A 107 2.04 -4.44 12.28
N LEU A 108 3.12 -3.95 12.89
CA LEU A 108 3.74 -2.67 12.55
C LEU A 108 4.99 -2.91 11.71
N LEU A 109 4.89 -2.58 10.42
CA LEU A 109 5.90 -2.74 9.39
C LEU A 109 6.57 -1.39 9.08
N ARG A 110 7.81 -1.41 8.59
CA ARG A 110 8.64 -0.21 8.41
C ARG A 110 8.19 0.63 7.22
N ASN A 111 7.83 -0.01 6.11
CA ASN A 111 7.45 0.66 4.86
C ASN A 111 6.28 -0.07 4.16
N ALA A 112 5.74 0.55 3.11
CA ALA A 112 4.62 -0.01 2.33
C ALA A 112 5.03 -1.27 1.55
N GLU A 113 6.26 -1.32 1.04
CA GLU A 113 6.79 -2.49 0.32
C GLU A 113 6.82 -3.74 1.21
N GLU A 114 7.36 -3.63 2.43
CA GLU A 114 7.38 -4.72 3.42
C GLU A 114 5.96 -5.14 3.81
N ARG A 115 5.01 -4.18 3.91
CA ARG A 115 3.59 -4.50 4.14
C ARG A 115 3.00 -5.33 3.02
N ASP A 116 3.22 -4.93 1.78
CA ASP A 116 2.61 -5.59 0.62
C ASP A 116 3.22 -6.98 0.40
N LEU A 117 4.53 -7.13 0.62
CA LEU A 117 5.22 -8.42 0.65
C LEU A 117 4.67 -9.32 1.78
N ALA A 118 4.56 -8.79 3.00
CA ALA A 118 3.99 -9.52 4.13
C ALA A 118 2.55 -9.96 3.85
N ALA A 119 1.72 -9.09 3.27
CA ALA A 119 0.35 -9.43 2.90
C ALA A 119 0.28 -10.59 1.91
N GLN A 120 1.16 -10.59 0.91
CA GLN A 120 1.26 -11.67 -0.08
C GLN A 120 1.74 -12.98 0.54
N GLU A 121 2.78 -12.93 1.38
CA GLU A 121 3.31 -14.12 2.06
C GLU A 121 2.29 -14.72 3.04
N ILE A 122 1.59 -13.89 3.81
CA ILE A 122 0.51 -14.34 4.71
C ILE A 122 -0.60 -15.00 3.92
N ALA A 123 -1.07 -14.37 2.83
CA ALA A 123 -2.13 -14.96 2.00
C ALA A 123 -1.72 -16.30 1.37
N TYR A 124 -0.44 -16.47 1.04
CA TYR A 124 0.09 -17.71 0.48
C TYR A 124 0.27 -18.81 1.53
N SER A 125 0.85 -18.48 2.69
CA SER A 125 1.18 -19.46 3.74
C SER A 125 0.01 -19.80 4.65
N LEU A 126 -0.96 -18.89 4.79
CA LEU A 126 -2.10 -18.98 5.70
C LEU A 126 -3.42 -18.65 4.97
N PRO A 127 -3.85 -19.46 3.98
CA PRO A 127 -5.00 -19.14 3.14
C PRO A 127 -6.36 -19.22 3.85
N ASN A 128 -6.48 -20.00 4.94
CA ASN A 128 -7.75 -20.26 5.64
C ASN A 128 -7.70 -19.87 7.13
N THR A 129 -6.96 -18.82 7.45
CA THR A 129 -6.74 -18.45 8.83
C THR A 129 -7.94 -17.76 9.47
N SER A 130 -8.26 -18.19 10.69
CA SER A 130 -9.31 -17.60 11.54
C SER A 130 -8.85 -16.35 12.29
N LEU A 131 -7.54 -16.09 12.30
CA LEU A 131 -6.93 -14.92 12.93
C LEU A 131 -7.23 -13.66 12.13
N GLN A 132 -7.58 -12.60 12.84
CA GLN A 132 -7.70 -11.26 12.27
C GLN A 132 -6.32 -10.58 12.28
N ILE A 133 -5.67 -10.52 11.12
CA ILE A 133 -4.36 -9.90 10.97
C ILE A 133 -4.52 -8.51 10.33
N ILE A 134 -4.04 -7.48 11.01
CA ILE A 134 -4.11 -6.08 10.58
C ILE A 134 -2.69 -5.57 10.35
N LEU A 135 -2.35 -5.31 9.09
CA LEU A 135 -1.04 -4.77 8.72
C LEU A 135 -1.06 -3.24 8.73
N ARG A 136 -0.06 -2.63 9.37
CA ARG A 136 0.12 -1.17 9.49
C ARG A 136 1.57 -0.80 9.23
N THR A 137 1.78 0.41 8.71
CA THR A 137 3.12 0.93 8.46
C THR A 137 3.51 1.97 9.52
N GLY A 138 4.79 2.09 9.85
CA GLY A 138 5.31 3.07 10.79
C GLY A 138 6.64 2.66 11.42
N GLN A 139 7.19 3.54 12.25
CA GLN A 139 8.46 3.30 12.92
C GLN A 139 8.25 2.97 14.40
N PRO A 140 8.92 1.94 14.95
CA PRO A 140 8.75 1.55 16.34
C PRO A 140 9.40 2.52 17.33
N THR A 141 10.28 3.41 16.87
CA THR A 141 10.91 4.45 17.69
C THR A 141 10.01 5.67 17.86
N LYS A 142 8.98 5.83 17.02
CA LYS A 142 8.06 6.97 17.07
C LYS A 142 6.86 6.67 17.96
N LEU A 143 6.70 7.49 19.00
CA LEU A 143 5.56 7.41 19.92
C LEU A 143 4.21 7.56 19.20
N SER A 144 4.13 8.41 18.18
CA SER A 144 2.92 8.64 17.39
C SER A 144 2.47 7.38 16.64
N ASP A 145 3.43 6.64 16.07
CA ASP A 145 3.15 5.42 15.31
C ASP A 145 2.74 4.28 16.25
N LEU A 146 3.43 4.13 17.38
CA LEU A 146 3.04 3.19 18.43
C LEU A 146 1.67 3.53 19.06
N GLY A 147 1.36 4.81 19.25
CA GLY A 147 0.05 5.29 19.70
C GLY A 147 -1.06 5.03 18.68
N ARG A 148 -0.74 5.09 17.38
CA ARG A 148 -1.66 4.75 16.29
C ARG A 148 -2.04 3.27 16.31
N VAL A 149 -1.08 2.37 16.53
CA VAL A 149 -1.36 0.93 16.70
C VAL A 149 -1.84 0.56 18.11
N ARG A 150 -2.02 1.56 18.99
CA ARG A 150 -2.41 1.39 20.40
C ARG A 150 -1.55 0.38 21.15
N ALA A 151 -0.24 0.38 20.90
CA ALA A 151 0.68 -0.58 21.51
C ALA A 151 0.71 -0.52 23.05
N GLY A 152 0.36 0.62 23.66
CA GLY A 152 0.24 0.74 25.12
C GLY A 152 -0.95 -0.03 25.74
N GLN A 153 -1.99 -0.30 24.96
CA GLN A 153 -3.18 -1.07 25.37
C GLN A 153 -3.16 -2.52 24.83
N ALA A 154 -2.06 -2.92 24.20
CA ALA A 154 -1.88 -4.28 23.72
C ALA A 154 -1.64 -5.24 24.88
N GLN A 155 -2.18 -6.46 24.79
CA GLN A 155 -1.95 -7.49 25.79
C GLN A 155 -0.53 -8.06 25.66
N THR A 156 -0.08 -8.27 24.42
CA THR A 156 1.24 -8.82 24.10
C THR A 156 1.89 -7.97 23.03
N VAL A 157 3.17 -7.64 23.21
CA VAL A 157 3.98 -6.96 22.20
C VAL A 157 5.20 -7.84 21.89
N VAL A 158 5.34 -8.24 20.63
CA VAL A 158 6.48 -9.01 20.14
C VAL A 158 7.30 -8.13 19.22
N TYR A 159 8.60 -7.99 19.50
CA TYR A 159 9.54 -7.28 18.64
C TYR A 159 10.39 -8.29 17.89
N LEU A 160 10.32 -8.27 16.55
CA LEU A 160 11.07 -9.15 15.69
C LEU A 160 12.34 -8.45 15.20
N ASP A 161 13.44 -9.17 15.31
CA ASP A 161 14.73 -8.71 14.82
C ASP A 161 14.80 -8.96 13.30
N PRO A 162 15.33 -8.00 12.50
CA PRO A 162 15.40 -8.15 11.05
C PRO A 162 16.41 -9.24 10.69
N ASP A 163 16.21 -9.90 9.55
CA ASP A 163 17.01 -11.08 9.16
C ASP A 163 18.49 -10.76 8.90
N HIS A 164 18.80 -9.51 8.53
CA HIS A 164 20.16 -9.04 8.25
C HIS A 164 20.50 -7.88 9.17
N VAL A 165 21.19 -8.20 10.27
CA VAL A 165 21.75 -7.20 11.19
C VAL A 165 23.25 -7.07 10.88
N GLU A 166 23.65 -5.97 10.25
CA GLU A 166 25.07 -5.68 10.01
C GLU A 166 25.77 -5.17 11.28
N ASP A 167 25.05 -4.41 12.11
CA ASP A 167 25.55 -3.89 13.38
C ASP A 167 24.60 -4.21 14.55
N TYR A 168 24.99 -5.20 15.35
CA TYR A 168 24.23 -5.63 16.53
C TYR A 168 24.14 -4.54 17.61
N GLN A 169 25.12 -3.61 17.69
CA GLN A 169 25.09 -2.56 18.70
C GLN A 169 24.02 -1.52 18.37
N GLU A 170 23.98 -1.07 17.12
CA GLU A 170 22.96 -0.14 16.65
C GLU A 170 21.55 -0.72 16.84
N PHE A 171 21.40 -2.02 16.54
CA PHE A 171 20.12 -2.71 16.70
C PHE A 171 19.67 -2.82 18.17
N SER A 172 20.61 -3.08 19.09
CA SER A 172 20.33 -3.10 20.53
C SER A 172 19.81 -1.74 21.04
N VAL A 173 20.41 -0.64 20.55
CA VAL A 173 19.95 0.72 20.86
C VAL A 173 18.54 0.97 20.29
N TYR A 174 18.27 0.52 19.07
CA TYR A 174 16.95 0.66 18.46
C TYR A 174 15.86 -0.10 19.23
N LYS A 175 16.18 -1.32 19.68
CA LYS A 175 15.31 -2.15 20.51
C LYS A 175 15.05 -1.48 21.87
N ALA A 176 16.09 -0.94 22.52
CA ALA A 176 15.96 -0.21 23.76
C ALA A 176 15.11 1.07 23.60
N ALA A 177 15.26 1.79 22.49
CA ALA A 177 14.44 2.98 22.21
C ALA A 177 12.96 2.60 21.98
N ALA A 178 12.70 1.52 21.24
CA ALA A 178 11.35 1.02 21.02
C ALA A 178 10.69 0.55 22.34
N THR A 179 11.42 -0.18 23.19
CA THR A 179 10.89 -0.62 24.50
C THR A 179 10.61 0.57 25.42
N LEU A 180 11.47 1.59 25.43
CA LEU A 180 11.23 2.81 26.21
C LEU A 180 9.99 3.56 25.72
N ALA A 181 9.80 3.67 24.41
CA ALA A 181 8.59 4.27 23.82
C ALA A 181 7.31 3.48 24.17
N LEU A 182 7.38 2.15 24.20
CA LEU A 182 6.28 1.29 24.64
C LEU A 182 5.94 1.48 26.11
N VAL A 183 6.96 1.57 26.98
CA VAL A 183 6.76 1.85 28.41
C VAL A 183 6.09 3.22 28.60
N ALA A 184 6.52 4.22 27.84
CA ALA A 184 5.94 5.57 27.92
C ALA A 184 4.45 5.62 27.52
N LEU A 185 3.97 4.72 26.66
CA LEU A 185 2.56 4.64 26.24
C LEU A 185 1.66 3.87 27.20
N ARG A 186 2.25 3.11 28.12
CA ARG A 186 1.52 2.28 29.09
C ARG A 186 1.14 3.05 30.36
N ILE A 187 1.76 4.22 30.57
CA ILE A 187 1.47 5.20 31.64
C ILE A 187 0.29 6.07 31.21
#